data_AF-A0A0Q0VE48-F1
#
_entry.id   AF-A0A0Q0VE48-F1
#
_cell.length_a   1.000
_cell.length_b   1.000
_cell.length_c   1.000
_cell.angle_alpha   90.00
_cell.angle_beta   90.00
_cell.angle_gamma   90.00
#
_symmetry.space_group_name_H-M   'P 1'
#
loop_
_entity.id
_entity.type
_entity.pdbx_description
1 polymer ?
#
loop_
_entity_poly.entity_id
_entity_poly.type
_entity_poly.pdbx_seq_one_letter_code
_entity_poly.pdbx_strand_id
1 'polypeptide(L)'
;MKLDLYKGGYFENGKFFSLSNPTKEPDLLLGLNPELINLIQTINQGSNEKLIINLICMPDLASMIDIGELNIYLIYNEAFFCIAFGYYNAGLLLLGQLFEAVVKEIILINSGKSIPQATFGQAIKHVESKNLMEYQDILILKKFNREIRNSYAHYKLEEIIGKNLKIPIWKIKTQNEGEEFNPEKFIINMGKIRKDIESGRISPSWIDPLEMSTIAATIKEDLDRKKAMWWIWQTNLILDIFSKLYLSKEKYESYLKKVGYPYQNIPVVNLV
;
A
#
# COMPACT_ATOMS: atom_id res chain seq x y z
N MET A 1 7.17 20.82 -21.83
CA MET A 1 7.58 19.41 -22.07
C MET A 1 6.85 18.52 -21.07
N LYS A 2 6.01 17.58 -21.51
CA LYS A 2 5.34 16.61 -20.64
C LYS A 2 5.86 15.21 -20.98
N LEU A 3 6.51 14.54 -20.02
CA LEU A 3 7.04 13.20 -20.23
C LEU A 3 5.92 12.15 -20.18
N ASP A 4 5.91 11.22 -21.12
CA ASP A 4 5.06 10.02 -21.12
C ASP A 4 5.96 8.80 -20.94
N LEU A 5 6.09 8.37 -19.69
CA LEU A 5 6.92 7.24 -19.28
C LEU A 5 6.37 5.89 -19.77
N TYR A 6 5.08 5.79 -20.13
CA TYR A 6 4.50 4.57 -20.67
C TYR A 6 4.90 4.32 -22.13
N LYS A 7 5.13 5.40 -22.90
CA LYS A 7 5.56 5.31 -24.31
C LYS A 7 7.06 5.58 -24.50
N GLY A 8 7.80 5.82 -23.43
CA GLY A 8 9.23 6.13 -23.47
C GLY A 8 9.50 7.37 -24.32
N GLY A 9 8.79 8.48 -24.07
CA GLY A 9 8.94 9.71 -24.85
C GLY A 9 8.40 10.95 -24.14
N TYR A 10 8.35 12.08 -24.85
CA TYR A 10 7.78 13.32 -24.35
C TYR A 10 6.95 14.05 -25.40
N PHE A 11 6.02 14.88 -24.94
CA PHE A 11 5.24 15.79 -25.78
C PHE A 11 5.78 17.22 -25.71
N GLU A 12 5.98 17.80 -26.89
CA GLU A 12 6.35 19.20 -27.10
C GLU A 12 5.50 19.79 -28.23
N ASN A 13 4.84 20.93 -27.97
CA ASN A 13 3.96 21.63 -28.92
C ASN A 13 2.92 20.73 -29.61
N GLY A 14 2.34 19.77 -28.87
CA GLY A 14 1.32 18.86 -29.37
C GLY A 14 1.82 17.68 -30.22
N LYS A 15 3.15 17.50 -30.36
CA LYS A 15 3.76 16.38 -31.07
C LYS A 15 4.55 15.48 -30.10
N PHE A 16 4.53 14.17 -30.37
CA PHE A 16 5.20 13.14 -29.55
C PHE A 16 6.60 12.84 -30.09
N PHE A 17 7.59 12.78 -29.20
CA PHE A 17 8.99 12.46 -29.49
C PHE A 17 9.43 11.26 -28.63
N SER A 18 9.93 10.19 -29.27
CA SER A 18 10.38 8.97 -28.58
C SER A 18 11.83 9.10 -28.11
N LEU A 19 12.10 8.65 -26.87
CA LEU A 19 13.43 8.56 -26.25
C LEU A 19 13.95 7.13 -26.44
N SER A 20 14.76 6.92 -27.49
CA SER A 20 15.41 5.64 -27.74
C SER A 20 16.60 5.40 -26.80
N ASN A 21 16.33 4.72 -25.67
CA ASN A 21 17.18 3.85 -24.82
C ASN A 21 16.87 4.05 -23.32
N PRO A 22 16.23 3.09 -22.63
CA PRO A 22 15.93 3.17 -21.21
C PRO A 22 17.08 2.53 -20.41
N THR A 23 18.20 3.23 -20.22
CA THR A 23 19.30 2.73 -19.36
C THR A 23 19.58 3.58 -18.13
N LYS A 24 18.73 4.55 -17.80
CA LYS A 24 18.73 5.17 -16.48
C LYS A 24 17.28 5.42 -16.06
N GLU A 25 16.90 4.89 -14.90
CA GLU A 25 15.67 5.29 -14.22
C GLU A 25 15.62 6.82 -14.19
N PRO A 26 14.60 7.46 -14.78
CA PRO A 26 14.47 8.90 -14.68
C PRO A 26 14.05 9.23 -13.25
N ASP A 27 14.78 10.14 -12.60
CA ASP A 27 14.47 10.70 -11.30
C ASP A 27 12.98 11.09 -11.22
N LEU A 28 12.20 10.26 -10.54
CA LEU A 28 10.73 10.26 -10.44
C LEU A 28 10.16 11.39 -9.55
N LEU A 29 10.97 12.41 -9.25
CA LEU A 29 10.64 13.47 -8.29
C LEU A 29 10.05 14.73 -8.95
N LEU A 30 9.92 14.77 -10.28
CA LEU A 30 9.38 15.93 -10.98
C LEU A 30 7.85 15.98 -10.89
N GLY A 31 7.35 16.62 -9.82
CA GLY A 31 5.92 16.95 -9.63
C GLY A 31 5.42 16.81 -8.20
N LEU A 32 6.22 16.27 -7.28
CA LEU A 32 5.89 16.19 -5.86
C LEU A 32 6.12 17.55 -5.19
N ASN A 33 5.35 17.84 -4.13
CA ASN A 33 5.63 18.98 -3.25
C ASN A 33 7.13 18.92 -2.82
N PRO A 34 7.90 20.02 -2.93
CA PRO A 34 9.31 20.07 -2.51
C PRO A 34 9.58 19.50 -1.10
N GLU A 35 8.62 19.61 -0.18
CA GLU A 35 8.71 19.02 1.16
C GLU A 35 8.66 17.50 1.15
N LEU A 36 7.81 16.93 0.29
CA LEU A 36 7.71 15.48 0.04
C LEU A 36 8.96 14.95 -0.66
N ILE A 37 9.53 15.73 -1.58
CA ILE A 37 10.80 15.41 -2.25
C ILE A 37 11.94 15.34 -1.23
N ASN A 38 12.06 16.35 -0.36
CA ASN A 38 13.08 16.37 0.70
C ASN A 38 12.91 15.23 1.70
N LEU A 39 11.68 14.90 2.07
CA LEU A 39 11.40 13.79 2.99
C LEU A 39 11.76 12.44 2.37
N ILE A 40 11.38 12.20 1.11
CA ILE A 40 11.71 10.97 0.36
C ILE A 40 13.22 10.85 0.15
N GLN A 41 13.92 11.94 -0.15
CA GLN A 41 15.38 11.95 -0.28
C GLN A 41 16.07 11.67 1.05
N THR A 42 15.57 12.21 2.16
CA THR A 42 16.09 11.95 3.52
C THR A 42 15.90 10.47 3.91
N ILE A 43 14.77 9.87 3.55
CA ILE A 43 14.48 8.44 3.77
C ILE A 43 15.40 7.55 2.91
N ASN A 44 15.60 7.89 1.65
CA ASN A 44 16.46 7.12 0.74
C ASN A 44 17.95 7.22 1.08
N GLN A 45 18.39 8.33 1.69
CA GLN A 45 19.76 8.50 2.19
C GLN A 45 20.00 7.82 3.54
N GLY A 46 18.94 7.43 4.26
CA GLY A 46 18.99 6.69 5.52
C GLY A 46 19.17 5.18 5.36
N SER A 47 20.11 4.73 4.52
CA SER A 47 20.58 3.33 4.52
C SER A 47 21.62 3.13 5.62
N ASN A 48 21.20 3.24 6.88
CA ASN A 48 21.97 2.75 8.01
C ASN A 48 21.04 2.04 8.99
N GLU A 49 21.51 0.88 9.46
CA GLU A 49 20.83 -0.21 10.16
C GLU A 49 20.23 0.12 11.54
N LYS A 50 19.78 1.35 11.76
CA LYS A 50 19.02 1.77 12.95
C LYS A 50 17.83 2.66 12.57
N LEU A 51 16.97 2.16 11.68
CA LEU A 51 15.55 2.43 11.86
C LEU A 51 15.13 1.60 13.08
N ILE A 52 15.42 2.13 14.27
CA ILE A 52 14.53 1.93 15.41
C ILE A 52 13.16 2.27 14.82
N ILE A 53 12.34 1.24 14.64
CA ILE A 53 10.94 1.40 14.28
C ILE A 53 10.35 2.17 15.46
N ASN A 54 10.47 3.50 15.41
CA ASN A 54 9.63 4.37 16.18
C ASN A 54 8.24 3.92 15.80
N LEU A 55 7.55 3.32 16.78
CA LEU A 55 6.13 3.01 16.72
C LEU A 55 5.49 4.07 15.85
N ILE A 56 4.85 3.64 14.75
CA ILE A 56 4.14 4.53 13.83
C ILE A 56 3.31 5.42 14.75
N CYS A 57 3.69 6.69 14.89
CA CYS A 57 2.89 7.61 15.68
C CYS A 57 1.54 7.58 14.97
N MET A 58 0.54 7.01 15.64
CA MET A 58 -0.83 7.10 15.15
C MET A 58 -1.03 8.59 14.91
N PRO A 59 -1.30 9.04 13.68
CA PRO A 59 -1.67 10.42 13.46
C PRO A 59 -2.78 10.72 14.44
N ASP A 60 -2.72 11.90 15.03
CA ASP A 60 -3.84 12.37 15.83
C ASP A 60 -5.03 12.62 14.90
N LEU A 61 -5.73 11.54 14.56
CA LEU A 61 -6.98 11.59 13.81
C LEU A 61 -8.10 12.20 14.63
N ALA A 62 -7.91 12.49 15.93
CA ALA A 62 -8.84 13.36 16.64
C ALA A 62 -8.78 14.80 16.08
N SER A 63 -7.71 15.21 15.41
CA SER A 63 -7.73 16.42 14.57
C SER A 63 -8.56 16.26 13.28
N MET A 64 -8.87 15.02 12.87
CA MET A 64 -9.74 14.67 11.74
C MET A 64 -11.19 14.37 12.16
N ILE A 65 -11.65 14.89 13.31
CA ILE A 65 -13.07 14.88 13.73
C ILE A 65 -14.00 15.48 12.66
N ASP A 66 -13.46 16.18 11.65
CA ASP A 66 -14.19 16.69 10.49
C ASP A 66 -14.43 15.66 9.35
N ILE A 67 -13.92 14.41 9.43
CA ILE A 67 -14.37 13.35 8.53
C ILE A 67 -15.80 12.97 8.96
N GLY A 68 -16.79 13.44 8.22
CA GLY A 68 -18.21 13.32 8.54
C GLY A 68 -18.76 11.88 8.66
N GLU A 69 -17.96 10.85 8.36
CA GLU A 69 -18.35 9.45 8.42
C GLU A 69 -17.53 8.69 9.48
N LEU A 70 -18.16 8.39 10.63
CA LEU A 70 -17.60 7.57 11.74
C LEU A 70 -16.97 6.25 11.24
N ASN A 71 -17.50 5.69 10.15
CA ASN A 71 -17.02 4.44 9.56
C ASN A 71 -15.61 4.55 8.98
N ILE A 72 -15.22 5.69 8.38
CA ILE A 72 -13.88 5.87 7.79
C ILE A 72 -12.80 5.83 8.89
N TYR A 73 -13.05 6.54 9.99
CA TYR A 73 -12.15 6.56 11.15
C TYR A 73 -11.98 5.16 11.77
N LEU A 74 -13.08 4.42 11.92
CA LEU A 74 -13.05 3.06 12.46
C LEU A 74 -12.22 2.12 11.58
N ILE A 75 -12.45 2.12 10.26
CA ILE A 75 -11.69 1.26 9.33
C ILE A 75 -10.20 1.62 9.37
N TYR A 76 -9.85 2.90 9.44
CA TYR A 76 -8.46 3.32 9.58
C TYR A 76 -7.83 2.76 10.86
N ASN A 77 -8.50 2.91 12.01
CA ASN A 77 -7.97 2.43 13.29
C ASN A 77 -7.77 0.93 13.29
N GLU A 78 -8.75 0.18 12.77
CA GLU A 78 -8.62 -1.27 12.59
C GLU A 78 -7.42 -1.62 11.71
N ALA A 79 -7.25 -0.93 10.56
CA ALA A 79 -6.12 -1.14 9.69
C ALA A 79 -4.78 -0.87 10.41
N PHE A 80 -4.69 0.23 11.14
CA PHE A 80 -3.53 0.60 11.93
C PHE A 80 -3.19 -0.46 12.98
N PHE A 81 -4.16 -0.88 13.79
CA PHE A 81 -3.94 -1.89 14.83
C PHE A 81 -3.56 -3.24 14.24
N CYS A 82 -4.20 -3.67 13.15
CA CYS A 82 -3.79 -4.89 12.45
C CYS A 82 -2.31 -4.83 12.06
N ILE A 83 -1.86 -3.72 11.48
CA ILE A 83 -0.46 -3.56 11.06
C ILE A 83 0.48 -3.50 12.28
N ALA A 84 0.10 -2.77 13.32
CA ALA A 84 0.88 -2.63 14.55
C ALA A 84 1.07 -3.96 15.29
N PHE A 85 0.07 -4.85 15.26
CA PHE A 85 0.12 -6.19 15.86
C PHE A 85 0.67 -7.28 14.92
N GLY A 86 1.17 -6.91 13.74
CA GLY A 86 1.80 -7.84 12.80
C GLY A 86 0.85 -8.57 11.85
N TYR A 87 -0.45 -8.26 11.87
CA TYR A 87 -1.44 -8.76 10.91
C TYR A 87 -1.41 -7.97 9.60
N TYR A 88 -0.25 -7.96 8.93
CA TYR A 88 0.02 -7.08 7.77
C TYR A 88 -0.93 -7.29 6.58
N ASN A 89 -1.24 -8.54 6.25
CA ASN A 89 -2.18 -8.87 5.17
C ASN A 89 -3.58 -8.30 5.44
N ALA A 90 -4.09 -8.51 6.65
CA ALA A 90 -5.39 -7.96 7.06
C ALA A 90 -5.37 -6.42 7.04
N GLY A 91 -4.29 -5.82 7.54
CA GLY A 91 -4.07 -4.37 7.48
C GLY A 91 -4.12 -3.80 6.06
N LEU A 92 -3.43 -4.43 5.11
CA LEU A 92 -3.46 -4.03 3.69
C LEU A 92 -4.86 -4.12 3.07
N LEU A 93 -5.63 -5.16 3.43
CA LEU A 93 -7.02 -5.30 2.97
C LEU A 93 -7.92 -4.20 3.53
N LEU A 94 -7.78 -3.88 4.81
CA LEU A 94 -8.53 -2.81 5.49
C LEU A 94 -8.17 -1.43 4.92
N LEU A 95 -6.89 -1.16 4.62
CA LEU A 95 -6.48 0.06 3.89
C LEU A 95 -7.16 0.17 2.52
N GLY A 96 -7.35 -0.95 1.83
CA GLY A 96 -8.12 -0.96 0.59
C GLY A 96 -9.60 -0.63 0.76
N GLN A 97 -10.23 -1.11 1.83
CA GLN A 97 -11.60 -0.76 2.17
C GLN A 97 -11.73 0.72 2.58
N LEU A 98 -10.72 1.23 3.30
CA LEU A 98 -10.64 2.63 3.70
C LEU A 98 -10.64 3.57 2.50
N PHE A 99 -9.73 3.37 1.54
CA PHE A 99 -9.69 4.22 0.34
C PHE A 99 -10.96 4.06 -0.52
N GLU A 100 -11.55 2.87 -0.56
CA GLU A 100 -12.84 2.68 -1.23
C GLU A 100 -13.95 3.49 -0.57
N ALA A 101 -14.05 3.46 0.76
CA ALA A 101 -15.02 4.25 1.52
C ALA A 101 -14.79 5.75 1.31
N VAL A 102 -13.55 6.22 1.40
CA VAL A 102 -13.18 7.62 1.18
C VAL A 102 -13.58 8.10 -0.22
N VAL A 103 -13.29 7.34 -1.27
CA VAL A 103 -13.67 7.76 -2.63
C VAL A 103 -15.19 7.77 -2.81
N LYS A 104 -15.91 6.81 -2.25
CA LYS A 104 -17.38 6.80 -2.28
C LYS A 104 -17.97 8.00 -1.53
N GLU A 105 -17.35 8.39 -0.43
CA GLU A 105 -17.74 9.55 0.35
C GLU A 105 -17.53 10.86 -0.43
N ILE A 106 -16.38 11.00 -1.10
CA ILE A 106 -16.11 12.13 -2.00
C ILE A 106 -17.19 12.22 -3.10
N ILE A 107 -17.59 11.08 -3.67
CA ILE A 107 -18.66 11.04 -4.68
C ILE A 107 -20.00 11.47 -4.07
N LEU A 108 -20.33 10.98 -2.88
CA LEU A 108 -21.57 11.33 -2.18
C LEU A 108 -21.66 12.85 -1.94
N ILE A 109 -20.62 13.44 -1.34
CA ILE A 109 -20.56 14.87 -1.01
C ILE A 109 -20.70 15.74 -2.27
N ASN A 110 -20.01 15.36 -3.36
CA ASN A 110 -20.02 16.18 -4.58
C ASN A 110 -21.28 15.99 -5.45
N SER A 111 -21.81 14.76 -5.52
CA SER A 111 -22.90 14.42 -6.44
C SER A 111 -24.29 14.34 -5.79
N GLY A 112 -24.35 14.28 -4.46
CA GLY A 112 -25.60 14.04 -3.73
C GLY A 112 -26.07 12.58 -3.75
N LYS A 113 -25.34 11.67 -4.41
CA LYS A 113 -25.77 10.29 -4.66
C LYS A 113 -24.77 9.29 -4.14
N SER A 114 -25.24 8.37 -3.30
CA SER A 114 -24.44 7.23 -2.83
C SER A 114 -24.35 6.16 -3.92
N ILE A 115 -23.18 5.53 -4.04
CA ILE A 115 -22.92 4.41 -4.96
C ILE A 115 -22.37 3.18 -4.21
N PRO A 116 -23.11 2.63 -3.23
CA PRO A 116 -22.58 1.64 -2.31
C PRO A 116 -22.09 0.37 -3.01
N GLN A 117 -22.75 -0.02 -4.11
CA GLN A 117 -22.45 -1.23 -4.88
C GLN A 117 -21.28 -1.09 -5.86
N ALA A 118 -20.73 0.11 -6.05
CA ALA A 118 -19.58 0.30 -6.92
C ALA A 118 -18.32 -0.29 -6.27
N THR A 119 -17.57 -1.11 -7.00
CA THR A 119 -16.22 -1.54 -6.60
C THR A 119 -15.27 -0.34 -6.51
N PHE A 120 -14.15 -0.50 -5.79
CA PHE A 120 -13.14 0.57 -5.70
C PHE A 120 -12.67 1.09 -7.07
N GLY A 121 -12.39 0.20 -8.02
CA GLY A 121 -12.00 0.59 -9.38
C GLY A 121 -13.10 1.34 -10.14
N GLN A 122 -14.38 1.00 -9.92
CA GLN A 122 -15.51 1.74 -10.50
C GLN A 122 -15.68 3.12 -9.87
N ALA A 123 -15.48 3.23 -8.55
CA ALA A 123 -15.52 4.50 -7.84
C ALA A 123 -14.40 5.45 -8.33
N ILE A 124 -13.17 4.93 -8.52
CA ILE A 124 -12.05 5.70 -9.11
C ILE A 124 -12.39 6.20 -10.53
N LYS A 125 -12.96 5.34 -11.38
CA LYS A 125 -13.40 5.76 -12.72
C LYS A 125 -14.49 6.83 -12.66
N HIS A 126 -15.36 6.77 -11.67
CA HIS A 126 -16.41 7.76 -11.49
C HIS A 126 -15.83 9.14 -11.17
N VAL A 127 -14.96 9.24 -10.15
CA VAL A 127 -14.31 10.52 -9.79
C VAL A 127 -13.50 11.10 -10.95
N GLU A 128 -12.84 10.25 -11.75
CA GLU A 128 -12.12 10.68 -12.94
C GLU A 128 -13.07 11.20 -14.02
N SER A 129 -14.11 10.45 -14.38
CA SER A 129 -15.04 10.85 -15.44
C SER A 129 -15.84 12.12 -15.12
N LYS A 130 -16.01 12.41 -13.82
CA LYS A 130 -16.77 13.55 -13.31
C LYS A 130 -15.87 14.70 -12.84
N ASN A 131 -14.54 14.57 -12.96
CA ASN A 131 -13.55 15.53 -12.48
C ASN A 131 -13.80 15.96 -11.02
N LEU A 132 -14.04 14.98 -10.13
CA LEU A 132 -14.33 15.24 -8.71
C LEU A 132 -13.08 15.37 -7.83
N MET A 133 -11.91 14.99 -8.37
CA MET A 133 -10.62 15.02 -7.68
C MET A 133 -9.53 15.46 -8.66
N GLU A 134 -8.44 16.00 -8.11
CA GLU A 134 -7.24 16.30 -8.88
C GLU A 134 -6.65 15.03 -9.49
N TYR A 135 -6.09 15.16 -10.69
CA TYR A 135 -5.59 14.02 -11.44
C TYR A 135 -4.47 13.26 -10.70
N GLN A 136 -3.63 13.98 -9.96
CA GLN A 136 -2.51 13.40 -9.20
C GLN A 136 -3.02 12.47 -8.09
N ASP A 137 -4.07 12.86 -7.39
CA ASP A 137 -4.69 12.07 -6.32
C ASP A 137 -5.36 10.80 -6.88
N ILE A 138 -6.00 10.93 -8.06
CA ILE A 138 -6.56 9.80 -8.80
C ILE A 138 -5.47 8.79 -9.17
N LEU A 139 -4.28 9.26 -9.58
CA LEU A 139 -3.16 8.37 -9.91
C LEU A 139 -2.69 7.57 -8.69
N ILE A 140 -2.64 8.19 -7.51
CA ILE A 140 -2.30 7.51 -6.25
C ILE A 140 -3.31 6.40 -5.95
N LEU A 141 -4.61 6.69 -6.07
CA LEU A 141 -5.69 5.71 -5.86
C LEU A 141 -5.63 4.56 -6.88
N LYS A 142 -5.37 4.86 -8.16
CA LYS A 142 -5.18 3.84 -9.20
C LYS A 142 -3.97 2.95 -8.90
N LYS A 143 -2.87 3.53 -8.45
CA LYS A 143 -1.67 2.80 -8.04
C LYS A 143 -1.98 1.86 -6.88
N PHE A 144 -2.61 2.36 -5.81
CA PHE A 144 -3.03 1.53 -4.68
C PHE A 144 -3.93 0.37 -5.12
N ASN A 145 -4.98 0.67 -5.91
CA ASN A 145 -5.93 -0.32 -6.36
C ASN A 145 -5.25 -1.46 -7.14
N ARG A 146 -4.30 -1.11 -8.02
CA ARG A 146 -3.56 -2.08 -8.82
C ARG A 146 -2.59 -2.91 -7.98
N GLU A 147 -1.76 -2.26 -7.17
CA GLU A 147 -0.60 -2.89 -6.50
C GLU A 147 -0.97 -3.60 -5.20
N ILE A 148 -2.05 -3.18 -4.54
CA ILE A 148 -2.50 -3.74 -3.27
C ILE A 148 -3.88 -4.37 -3.44
N ARG A 149 -4.92 -3.57 -3.69
CA ARG A 149 -6.30 -4.08 -3.60
C ARG A 149 -6.53 -5.30 -4.49
N ASN A 150 -6.15 -5.23 -5.77
CA ASN A 150 -6.37 -6.32 -6.71
C ASN A 150 -5.51 -7.56 -6.43
N SER A 151 -4.21 -7.39 -6.22
CA SER A 151 -3.30 -8.53 -6.02
C SER A 151 -3.61 -9.31 -4.74
N TYR A 152 -4.01 -8.60 -3.68
CA TYR A 152 -4.38 -9.21 -2.40
C TYR A 152 -5.82 -9.77 -2.39
N ALA A 153 -6.79 -9.08 -3.00
CA ALA A 153 -8.17 -9.57 -3.07
C ALA A 153 -8.33 -10.83 -3.95
N HIS A 154 -7.50 -11.00 -4.97
CA HIS A 154 -7.53 -12.17 -5.86
C HIS A 154 -6.49 -13.24 -5.49
N TYR A 155 -5.78 -13.08 -4.36
CA TYR A 155 -4.77 -14.00 -3.86
C TYR A 155 -3.72 -14.43 -4.91
N LYS A 156 -3.27 -13.48 -5.73
CA LYS A 156 -2.34 -13.77 -6.82
C LYS A 156 -0.91 -13.76 -6.29
N LEU A 157 -0.47 -14.90 -5.77
CA LEU A 157 0.83 -15.05 -5.13
C LEU A 157 2.00 -14.57 -6.01
N GLU A 158 1.95 -14.86 -7.31
CA GLU A 158 2.93 -14.39 -8.30
C GLU A 158 3.01 -12.86 -8.41
N GLU A 159 1.87 -12.17 -8.27
CA GLU A 159 1.83 -10.70 -8.29
C GLU A 159 2.32 -10.11 -6.96
N ILE A 160 2.14 -10.84 -5.85
CA ILE A 160 2.57 -10.41 -4.53
C ILE A 160 4.08 -10.57 -4.36
N ILE A 161 4.63 -11.74 -4.73
CA ILE A 161 6.04 -12.11 -4.61
C ILE A 161 6.87 -11.55 -5.77
N GLY A 162 6.28 -11.44 -6.97
CA GLY A 162 6.93 -10.98 -8.19
C GLY A 162 7.38 -12.14 -9.07
N LYS A 163 7.06 -12.06 -10.37
CA LYS A 163 7.24 -13.15 -11.36
C LYS A 163 8.68 -13.56 -11.67
N ASN A 164 9.68 -12.76 -11.24
CA ASN A 164 11.09 -13.00 -11.55
C ASN A 164 11.99 -12.93 -10.31
N LEU A 165 11.40 -13.02 -9.11
CA LEU A 165 12.20 -13.04 -7.89
C LEU A 165 12.95 -14.36 -7.83
N LYS A 166 14.29 -14.32 -7.88
CA LYS A 166 15.13 -15.47 -7.54
C LYS A 166 15.79 -15.19 -6.21
N ILE A 167 15.78 -16.19 -5.33
CA ILE A 167 16.39 -16.08 -4.01
C ILE A 167 17.56 -17.06 -3.86
N PRO A 168 18.63 -16.67 -3.16
CA PRO A 168 19.72 -17.57 -2.85
C PRO A 168 19.31 -18.48 -1.69
N ILE A 169 19.40 -19.79 -1.87
CA ILE A 169 19.22 -20.77 -0.80
C ILE A 169 20.39 -21.74 -0.72
N TRP A 170 20.77 -22.08 0.51
CA TRP A 170 21.69 -23.19 0.76
C TRP A 170 20.89 -24.47 0.98
N LYS A 171 20.95 -25.38 0.00
CA LYS A 171 20.35 -26.72 0.11
C LYS A 171 21.25 -27.61 0.96
N ILE A 172 21.07 -27.52 2.28
CA ILE A 172 21.86 -28.27 3.25
C ILE A 172 21.10 -29.54 3.63
N LYS A 173 21.69 -30.70 3.36
CA LYS A 173 21.15 -31.98 3.82
C LYS A 173 21.58 -32.18 5.28
N THR A 174 20.63 -32.08 6.20
CA THR A 174 20.89 -32.18 7.65
C THR A 174 20.79 -33.60 8.18
N GLN A 175 20.07 -34.48 7.48
CA GLN A 175 19.93 -35.90 7.79
C GLN A 175 19.77 -36.73 6.51
N ASN A 176 20.17 -38.00 6.55
CA ASN A 176 19.81 -38.93 5.49
C ASN A 176 18.40 -39.47 5.68
N GLU A 177 17.78 -39.88 4.58
CA GLU A 177 16.47 -40.49 4.62
C GLU A 177 16.54 -41.81 5.41
N GLY A 178 15.65 -41.98 6.39
CA GLY A 178 15.64 -43.14 7.29
C GLY A 178 16.61 -43.09 8.48
N GLU A 179 17.38 -42.01 8.65
CA GLU A 179 18.25 -41.82 9.82
C GLU A 179 17.47 -41.20 10.99
N GLU A 180 17.63 -41.73 12.21
CA GLU A 180 17.09 -41.08 13.41
C GLU A 180 17.81 -39.77 13.69
N PHE A 181 17.06 -38.75 14.13
CA PHE A 181 17.61 -37.44 14.41
C PHE A 181 18.55 -37.48 15.61
N ASN A 182 19.81 -37.09 15.39
CA ASN A 182 20.82 -36.95 16.45
C ASN A 182 21.20 -35.45 16.63
N PRO A 183 20.83 -34.81 17.76
CA PRO A 183 21.11 -33.40 18.01
C PRO A 183 22.61 -33.03 18.03
N GLU A 184 23.46 -33.87 18.61
CA GLU A 184 24.90 -33.60 18.71
C GLU A 184 25.57 -33.63 17.34
N LYS A 185 25.24 -34.66 16.55
CA LYS A 185 25.72 -34.80 15.17
C LYS A 185 25.25 -33.63 14.31
N PHE A 186 24.01 -33.18 14.49
CA PHE A 186 23.46 -32.01 13.81
C PHE A 186 24.29 -30.74 14.11
N ILE A 187 24.57 -30.45 15.39
CA ILE A 187 25.35 -29.27 15.80
C ILE A 187 26.76 -29.30 15.17
N ILE A 188 27.45 -30.45 15.25
CA ILE A 188 28.79 -30.63 14.67
C ILE A 188 28.75 -30.39 13.14
N ASN A 189 27.75 -30.96 12.46
CA ASN A 189 27.59 -30.80 11.02
C ASN A 189 27.31 -29.34 10.65
N MET A 190 26.45 -28.64 11.39
CA MET A 190 26.18 -27.22 11.17
C MET A 190 27.43 -26.35 11.33
N GLY A 191 28.30 -26.68 12.31
CA GLY A 191 29.59 -26.01 12.49
C GLY A 191 30.54 -26.21 11.30
N LYS A 192 30.56 -27.41 10.70
CA LYS A 192 31.34 -27.68 9.47
C LYS A 192 30.76 -26.95 8.26
N ILE A 193 29.45 -27.04 8.07
CA ILE A 193 28.73 -26.37 6.99
C ILE A 193 28.96 -24.87 7.02
N ARG A 194 28.94 -24.25 8.20
CA ARG A 194 29.26 -22.83 8.37
C ARG A 194 30.67 -22.49 7.85
N LYS A 195 31.69 -23.27 8.23
CA LYS A 195 33.06 -23.08 7.73
C LYS A 195 33.17 -23.28 6.22
N ASP A 196 32.42 -24.23 5.67
CA ASP A 196 32.41 -24.48 4.22
C ASP A 196 31.68 -23.37 3.44
N ILE A 197 30.67 -22.71 4.03
CA ILE A 197 30.04 -21.50 3.49
C ILE A 197 31.02 -20.32 3.56
N GLU A 198 31.64 -20.07 4.73
CA GLU A 198 32.59 -18.97 4.94
C GLU A 198 33.83 -19.07 4.03
N SER A 199 34.26 -20.30 3.72
CA SER A 199 35.37 -20.56 2.79
C SER A 199 34.96 -20.60 1.32
N GLY A 200 33.67 -20.45 1.00
CA GLY A 200 33.15 -20.45 -0.37
C GLY A 200 33.08 -21.83 -1.03
N ARG A 201 33.31 -22.92 -0.29
CA ARG A 201 33.16 -24.30 -0.80
C ARG A 201 31.71 -24.66 -1.08
N ILE A 202 30.77 -24.10 -0.32
CA ILE A 202 29.33 -24.25 -0.53
C ILE A 202 28.76 -22.90 -0.93
N SER A 203 28.27 -22.80 -2.17
CA SER A 203 27.57 -21.63 -2.68
C SER A 203 26.06 -21.78 -2.62
N PRO A 204 25.30 -20.68 -2.47
CA PRO A 204 23.86 -20.74 -2.59
C PRO A 204 23.42 -21.09 -4.02
N SER A 205 22.31 -21.80 -4.13
CA SER A 205 21.59 -22.00 -5.39
C SER A 205 20.45 -21.00 -5.50
N TRP A 206 20.25 -20.44 -6.69
CA TRP A 206 19.12 -19.54 -6.96
C TRP A 206 17.88 -20.36 -7.30
N ILE A 207 16.79 -20.15 -6.56
CA ILE A 207 15.51 -20.83 -6.83
C ILE A 207 14.40 -19.83 -7.07
N ASP A 208 13.33 -20.31 -7.71
CA ASP A 208 12.05 -19.63 -7.64
C ASP A 208 11.43 -19.86 -6.26
N PRO A 209 11.07 -18.80 -5.52
CA PRO A 209 10.38 -18.99 -4.24
C PRO A 209 9.03 -19.69 -4.42
N LEU A 210 8.37 -19.58 -5.57
CA LEU A 210 7.07 -20.21 -5.83
C LEU A 210 7.18 -21.74 -6.00
N GLU A 211 8.37 -22.27 -6.27
CA GLU A 211 8.61 -23.72 -6.33
C GLU A 211 8.55 -24.39 -4.94
N MET A 212 8.67 -23.62 -3.85
CA MET A 212 8.68 -24.12 -2.48
C MET A 212 7.71 -23.33 -1.59
N SER A 213 6.58 -23.94 -1.22
CA SER A 213 5.49 -23.27 -0.51
C SER A 213 5.89 -22.60 0.81
N THR A 214 6.77 -23.23 1.59
CA THR A 214 7.27 -22.67 2.86
C THR A 214 8.08 -21.41 2.66
N ILE A 215 8.96 -21.42 1.65
CA ILE A 215 9.79 -20.27 1.27
C ILE A 215 8.92 -19.14 0.70
N ALA A 216 7.95 -19.47 -0.16
CA ALA A 216 6.98 -18.52 -0.69
C ALA A 216 6.20 -17.82 0.44
N ALA A 217 5.76 -18.57 1.46
CA ALA A 217 5.03 -18.02 2.59
C ALA A 217 5.88 -17.03 3.41
N THR A 218 7.12 -17.39 3.73
CA THR A 218 8.04 -16.50 4.47
C THR A 218 8.35 -15.22 3.69
N ILE A 219 8.59 -15.33 2.37
CA ILE A 219 8.85 -14.17 1.53
C ILE A 219 7.61 -13.28 1.41
N LYS A 220 6.44 -13.88 1.22
CA LYS A 220 5.18 -13.16 1.22
C LYS A 220 4.99 -12.38 2.52
N GLU A 221 5.22 -13.00 3.67
CA GLU A 221 5.08 -12.35 4.97
C GLU A 221 6.02 -11.14 5.13
N ASP A 222 7.29 -11.28 4.72
CA ASP A 222 8.24 -10.15 4.75
C ASP A 222 7.85 -9.02 3.79
N LEU A 223 7.36 -9.36 2.59
CA LEU A 223 6.86 -8.40 1.62
C LEU A 223 5.59 -7.70 2.10
N ASP A 224 4.65 -8.44 2.70
CA ASP A 224 3.43 -7.91 3.28
C ASP A 224 3.77 -6.93 4.40
N ARG A 225 4.71 -7.28 5.28
CA ARG A 225 5.21 -6.38 6.33
C ARG A 225 5.72 -5.06 5.75
N LYS A 226 6.65 -5.13 4.80
CA LYS A 226 7.25 -3.94 4.18
C LYS A 226 6.20 -3.07 3.47
N LYS A 227 5.31 -3.71 2.70
CA LYS A 227 4.23 -3.02 1.99
C LYS A 227 3.22 -2.39 2.95
N ALA A 228 2.79 -3.12 3.98
CA ALA A 228 1.84 -2.65 4.98
C ALA A 228 2.39 -1.45 5.74
N MET A 229 3.64 -1.55 6.21
CA MET A 229 4.32 -0.42 6.85
C MET A 229 4.39 0.77 5.90
N TRP A 230 4.87 0.60 4.67
CA TRP A 230 4.94 1.72 3.74
C TRP A 230 3.56 2.36 3.49
N TRP A 231 2.54 1.54 3.25
CA TRP A 231 1.21 2.05 2.92
C TRP A 231 0.49 2.72 4.09
N ILE A 232 0.62 2.24 5.33
CA ILE A 232 -0.02 2.95 6.46
C ILE A 232 0.58 4.35 6.64
N TRP A 233 1.90 4.51 6.45
CA TRP A 233 2.54 5.83 6.45
C TRP A 233 2.02 6.72 5.31
N GLN A 234 1.91 6.19 4.09
CA GLN A 234 1.36 6.94 2.95
C GLN A 234 -0.11 7.31 3.16
N THR A 235 -0.91 6.38 3.70
CA THR A 235 -2.33 6.60 3.99
C THR A 235 -2.51 7.80 4.91
N ASN A 236 -1.68 7.97 5.92
CA ASN A 236 -1.76 9.10 6.84
C ASN A 236 -1.64 10.45 6.11
N LEU A 237 -0.66 10.54 5.20
CA LEU A 237 -0.44 11.73 4.39
C LEU A 237 -1.58 11.97 3.39
N ILE A 238 -2.05 10.90 2.74
CA ILE A 238 -3.14 10.97 1.77
C ILE A 238 -4.44 11.41 2.44
N LEU A 239 -4.78 10.85 3.60
CA LEU A 239 -5.98 11.22 4.34
C LEU A 239 -5.95 12.67 4.81
N ASP A 240 -4.78 13.19 5.20
CA ASP A 240 -4.65 14.60 5.58
C ASP A 240 -4.89 15.53 4.38
N ILE A 241 -4.38 15.16 3.20
CA ILE A 241 -4.66 15.90 1.98
C ILE A 241 -6.16 15.81 1.63
N PHE A 242 -6.74 14.62 1.71
CA PHE A 242 -8.13 14.40 1.30
C PHE A 242 -9.12 15.03 2.27
N SER A 243 -8.83 15.04 3.57
CA SER A 243 -9.65 15.72 4.59
C SER A 243 -9.70 17.22 4.33
N LYS A 244 -8.59 17.83 3.93
CA LYS A 244 -8.50 19.26 3.61
C LYS A 244 -9.15 19.63 2.28
N LEU A 245 -8.97 18.81 1.24
CA LEU A 245 -9.40 19.18 -0.13
C LEU A 245 -10.81 18.70 -0.49
N TYR A 246 -11.19 17.50 -0.05
CA TYR A 246 -12.39 16.82 -0.55
C TYR A 246 -13.42 16.52 0.51
N LEU A 247 -12.97 16.26 1.75
CA LEU A 247 -13.83 15.90 2.89
C LEU A 247 -13.85 17.02 3.95
N SER A 248 -13.64 18.28 3.56
CA SER A 248 -13.59 19.38 4.52
C SER A 248 -14.97 19.67 5.10
N LYS A 249 -15.01 20.30 6.28
CA LYS A 249 -16.26 20.72 6.92
C LYS A 249 -17.13 21.56 5.99
N GLU A 250 -16.54 22.49 5.22
CA GLU A 250 -17.26 23.33 4.26
C GLU A 250 -17.91 22.50 3.14
N LYS A 251 -17.24 21.44 2.68
CA LYS A 251 -17.79 20.52 1.68
C LYS A 251 -18.99 19.76 2.24
N TYR A 252 -18.88 19.25 3.46
CA TYR A 252 -19.98 18.60 4.17
C TYR A 252 -21.17 19.53 4.41
N GLU A 253 -20.94 20.76 4.88
CA GLU A 253 -22.00 21.75 5.06
C GLU A 253 -22.67 22.12 3.73
N SER A 254 -21.90 22.26 2.66
CA SER A 254 -22.45 22.51 1.31
C SER A 254 -23.33 21.35 0.84
N TYR A 255 -22.91 20.11 1.09
CA TYR A 255 -23.68 18.91 0.80
C TYR A 255 -24.99 18.86 1.62
N LEU A 256 -24.92 19.06 2.94
CA LEU A 256 -26.09 19.04 3.83
C LEU A 256 -27.10 20.13 3.50
N LYS A 257 -26.65 21.32 3.08
CA LYS A 257 -27.55 22.39 2.58
C LYS A 257 -28.30 21.98 1.32
N LYS A 258 -27.70 21.16 0.45
CA LYS A 258 -28.32 20.71 -0.81
C LYS A 258 -29.27 19.52 -0.62
N VAL A 259 -28.88 18.58 0.23
CA VAL A 259 -29.57 17.27 0.36
C VAL A 259 -30.48 17.21 1.59
N GLY A 260 -30.32 18.13 2.54
CA GLY A 260 -31.00 18.12 3.83
C GLY A 260 -30.21 17.31 4.87
N TYR A 261 -30.47 17.56 6.15
CA TYR A 261 -29.86 16.75 7.22
C TYR A 261 -30.57 15.41 7.31
N PRO A 262 -29.84 14.28 7.41
CA PRO A 262 -30.45 12.95 7.52
C PRO A 262 -31.39 12.82 8.74
N TYR A 263 -31.18 13.64 9.77
CA TYR A 263 -31.97 13.64 11.01
C TYR A 263 -33.11 14.67 11.05
N GLN A 264 -33.30 15.50 10.02
CA GLN A 264 -34.42 16.45 9.97
C GLN A 264 -35.78 15.79 9.75
N ASN A 265 -35.80 14.53 9.30
CA ASN A 265 -37.01 13.75 9.04
C ASN A 265 -37.24 12.62 10.06
N ILE A 266 -36.57 12.63 11.23
CA ILE A 266 -36.93 11.68 12.29
C ILE A 266 -38.29 12.15 12.84
N PRO A 267 -39.38 11.37 12.72
CA PRO A 267 -40.64 11.73 13.34
C PRO A 267 -40.40 11.84 14.85
N VAL A 268 -40.81 12.96 15.44
CA VAL A 268 -40.81 13.13 16.89
C VAL A 268 -41.76 12.07 17.46
N VAL A 269 -41.19 11.01 18.02
CA VAL A 269 -41.94 10.03 18.77
C VAL A 269 -42.31 10.72 20.09
N ASN A 270 -43.54 11.24 20.15
CA ASN A 270 -44.12 11.66 21.42
C ASN A 270 -44.27 10.39 22.27
N LEU A 271 -43.38 10.22 23.24
CA LEU A 271 -43.53 9.21 24.27
C LEU A 271 -44.76 9.61 25.11
N VAL A 272 -45.82 8.81 24.99
CA VAL A 272 -47.04 8.89 25.83
C VAL A 272 -46.81 8.12 27.12
#